data_AF-A0A552WY24-F1
#
_entry.id   AF-A0A552WY24-F1
#
_cell.length_a   1.000
_cell.length_b   1.000
_cell.length_c   1.000
_cell.angle_alpha   90.00
_cell.angle_beta   90.00
_cell.angle_gamma   90.00
#
_symmetry.space_group_name_H-M   'P 1'
#
loop_
_entity.id
_entity.type
_entity.pdbx_description
1 polymer ?
#
loop_
_entity_poly.entity_id
_entity_poly.type
_entity_poly.pdbx_seq_one_letter_code
_entity_poly.pdbx_strand_id
1 'polypeptide(L)'
;MTDAEVTTLTSRAVVTSLPTEHGTFRMLGYDGAGGLGHVALVLGDVAGGTLDEPAPLVRVHSECLTGDALGSRRCDCGEQLDAALREISREGRGVLVYMRGHEGRGIGLLAKLHAYALQDSGVDTVDANLRLGYPADARDYADAAAILRDLGASRIRLLSSNPDKAERLTELGIEVVARQSLPVADRPENAFYLTTKRLRMRHDTVPATDTWTELTAGRVPARAAGTDAVLLDRYGPLVATGARLTIAQLGQSADGFIAARTGDAEFVTGPEDREHLHRLRALVDAVVVGAATVVADDPRLTVRDVPGRSPVRVVLDPRGRIPADSRLLREADAPTLWCVAEGTAVPTGLAAHVEAVRLMAGPDGFEPAEVLAEMHRRGLGRVLVEGGGRTVSAFLAGGLLDRLFLTTAPVLIGDGVPGIRFTGSDRLADALSAPVRRFLLGPDICTEFDLTAVRAA
;
A
#
# COMPACT_ATOMS: atom_id res chain seq x y z
N MET A 1 41.78 38.51 35.05
CA MET A 1 42.33 37.43 34.22
C MET A 1 41.29 37.10 33.18
N THR A 2 41.62 37.36 31.92
CA THR A 2 40.80 37.15 30.74
C THR A 2 40.76 35.66 30.39
N ASP A 3 39.61 35.02 30.48
CA ASP A 3 39.35 33.79 29.74
C ASP A 3 38.81 34.20 28.37
N ALA A 4 39.69 34.14 27.37
CA ALA A 4 39.27 34.18 25.99
C ALA A 4 38.52 32.88 25.70
N GLU A 5 37.23 32.98 25.32
CA GLU A 5 36.50 31.87 24.72
C GLU A 5 37.24 31.43 23.46
N VAL A 6 37.99 30.34 23.57
CA VAL A 6 38.58 29.66 22.41
C VAL A 6 37.42 29.00 21.66
N THR A 7 36.83 29.72 20.70
CA THR A 7 35.94 29.12 19.71
C THR A 7 36.79 28.16 18.87
N THR A 8 36.79 26.88 19.26
CA THR A 8 37.55 25.85 18.57
C THR A 8 36.89 25.62 17.21
N LEU A 9 37.61 25.93 16.13
CA LEU A 9 37.18 25.61 14.78
C LEU A 9 37.15 24.09 14.62
N THR A 10 36.06 23.55 14.07
CA THR A 10 35.97 22.12 13.74
C THR A 10 37.15 21.70 12.87
N SER A 11 37.88 20.66 13.30
CA SER A 11 39.09 20.18 12.62
C SER A 11 39.13 18.66 12.54
N ARG A 12 39.72 18.14 11.46
CA ARG A 12 39.86 16.70 11.23
C ARG A 12 40.96 16.12 12.12
N ALA A 13 40.62 15.17 12.97
CA ALA A 13 41.54 14.56 13.93
C ALA A 13 42.11 13.22 13.45
N VAL A 14 41.27 12.37 12.83
CA VAL A 14 41.65 10.99 12.48
C VAL A 14 40.91 10.48 11.26
N VAL A 15 41.52 9.53 10.54
CA VAL A 15 40.89 8.81 9.43
C VAL A 15 41.15 7.31 9.58
N THR A 16 40.13 6.49 9.37
CA THR A 16 40.21 5.03 9.38
C THR A 16 39.23 4.39 8.38
N SER A 17 39.28 3.07 8.23
CA SER A 17 38.31 2.28 7.48
C SER A 17 37.26 1.71 8.41
N LEU A 18 35.98 1.77 8.00
CA LEU A 18 34.86 1.18 8.71
C LEU A 18 34.10 0.21 7.78
N PRO A 19 34.37 -1.10 7.87
CA PRO A 19 33.54 -2.12 7.26
C PRO A 19 32.17 -2.17 7.93
N THR A 20 31.10 -2.14 7.14
CA THR A 20 29.71 -2.26 7.60
C THR A 20 28.95 -3.22 6.68
N GLU A 21 27.73 -3.59 7.06
CA GLU A 21 26.81 -4.34 6.19
C GLU A 21 26.44 -3.59 4.90
N HIS A 22 26.53 -2.25 4.94
CA HIS A 22 26.28 -1.37 3.79
C HIS A 22 27.54 -1.11 2.96
N GLY A 23 28.65 -1.80 3.23
CA GLY A 23 29.92 -1.61 2.54
C GLY A 23 31.01 -0.99 3.41
N THR A 24 32.17 -0.73 2.81
CA THR A 24 33.34 -0.20 3.54
C THR A 24 33.45 1.31 3.33
N PHE A 25 33.27 2.07 4.41
CA PHE A 25 33.35 3.52 4.40
C PHE A 25 34.71 4.00 4.87
N ARG A 26 35.16 5.15 4.35
CA ARG A 26 36.21 5.92 5.00
C ARG A 26 35.58 6.72 6.14
N MET A 27 35.98 6.43 7.37
CA MET A 27 35.49 7.09 8.57
C MET A 27 36.48 8.18 8.98
N LEU A 28 36.01 9.42 9.10
CA LEU A 28 36.78 10.57 9.54
C LEU A 28 36.24 11.04 10.89
N GLY A 29 37.11 11.20 11.87
CA GLY A 29 36.80 11.80 13.17
C GLY A 29 37.17 13.28 13.18
N TYR A 30 36.31 14.10 13.76
CA TYR A 30 36.47 15.55 13.88
C TYR A 30 36.36 15.99 15.32
N ASP A 31 37.20 16.92 15.74
CA ASP A 31 37.05 17.65 17.00
C ASP A 31 36.23 18.91 16.71
N GLY A 32 34.99 18.94 17.21
CA GLY A 32 34.03 20.03 17.04
C GLY A 32 34.01 21.01 18.20
N ALA A 33 33.07 21.96 18.14
CA ALA A 33 32.93 22.98 19.16
C ALA A 33 32.62 22.36 20.54
N GLY A 34 33.17 22.94 21.61
CA GLY A 34 32.95 22.45 22.97
C GLY A 34 33.59 21.09 23.27
N GLY A 35 34.54 20.63 22.45
CA GLY A 35 35.24 19.36 22.64
C GLY A 35 34.41 18.12 22.24
N LEU A 36 33.33 18.32 21.48
CA LEU A 36 32.50 17.22 20.98
C LEU A 36 33.15 16.58 19.76
N GLY A 37 33.43 15.28 19.83
CA GLY A 37 33.87 14.51 18.66
C GLY A 37 32.70 14.24 17.70
N HIS A 38 32.87 14.49 16.40
CA HIS A 38 31.93 14.12 15.34
C HIS A 38 32.53 13.10 14.38
N VAL A 39 31.70 12.44 13.58
CA VAL A 39 32.16 11.46 12.59
C VAL A 39 31.53 11.73 11.23
N ALA A 40 32.33 11.61 10.17
CA ALA A 40 31.84 11.51 8.79
C ALA A 40 32.18 10.13 8.20
N LEU A 41 31.20 9.47 7.60
CA LEU A 41 31.37 8.26 6.81
C LEU A 41 31.28 8.64 5.33
N VAL A 42 32.36 8.40 4.59
CA VAL A 42 32.52 8.83 3.20
C VAL A 42 32.68 7.61 2.30
N LEU A 43 31.91 7.60 1.21
CA LEU A 43 32.02 6.62 0.14
C LEU A 43 32.20 7.35 -1.21
N GLY A 44 33.17 6.90 -2.01
CA GLY A 44 33.52 7.53 -3.28
C GLY A 44 34.25 8.87 -3.15
N ASP A 45 34.44 9.55 -4.28
CA ASP A 45 35.01 10.90 -4.31
C ASP A 45 33.90 11.95 -4.14
N VAL A 46 33.93 12.72 -3.05
CA VAL A 46 32.88 13.67 -2.68
C VAL A 46 33.30 15.12 -2.85
N ALA A 47 34.56 15.37 -3.23
CA ALA A 47 35.07 16.71 -3.45
C ALA A 47 34.64 17.22 -4.84
N GLY A 48 34.01 18.38 -4.90
CA GLY A 48 33.65 19.02 -6.17
C GLY A 48 32.47 18.36 -6.90
N GLY A 49 31.46 19.17 -7.21
CA GLY A 49 30.44 18.84 -8.21
C GLY A 49 30.51 19.93 -9.28
N THR A 50 31.06 19.61 -10.45
CA THR A 50 30.86 20.47 -11.62
C THR A 50 29.37 20.44 -12.01
N LEU A 51 28.91 21.37 -12.85
CA LEU A 51 27.54 21.33 -13.37
C LEU A 51 27.24 20.01 -14.11
N ASP A 52 28.28 19.35 -14.61
CA ASP A 52 28.21 18.12 -15.41
C ASP A 52 28.17 16.83 -14.57
N GLU A 53 28.47 16.90 -13.26
CA GLU A 53 28.44 15.74 -12.36
C GLU A 53 27.40 15.89 -11.23
N PRO A 54 26.66 14.82 -10.91
CA PRO A 54 25.65 14.87 -9.86
C PRO A 54 26.30 15.06 -8.49
N ALA A 55 25.88 16.11 -7.76
CA ALA A 55 26.38 16.41 -6.42
C ALA A 55 26.27 15.19 -5.48
N PRO A 56 27.24 15.01 -4.54
CA PRO A 56 27.24 13.87 -3.63
C PRO A 56 25.98 13.82 -2.78
N LEU A 57 25.54 12.59 -2.48
CA LEU A 57 24.40 12.36 -1.60
C LEU A 57 24.84 12.51 -0.14
N VAL A 58 24.18 13.37 0.63
CA VAL A 58 24.61 13.73 1.98
C VAL A 58 23.49 13.53 2.99
N ARG A 59 23.80 12.86 4.10
CA ARG A 59 22.93 12.76 5.29
C ARG A 59 23.62 13.44 6.47
N VAL A 60 23.05 14.52 6.98
CA VAL A 60 23.43 15.05 8.30
C VAL A 60 22.53 14.41 9.36
N HIS A 61 23.03 13.36 9.99
CA HIS A 61 22.32 12.57 10.99
C HIS A 61 22.50 13.20 12.38
N SER A 62 21.39 13.35 13.11
CA SER A 62 21.41 13.84 14.49
C SER A 62 21.50 12.65 15.42
N GLU A 63 22.48 12.67 16.34
CA GLU A 63 22.69 11.63 17.35
C GLU A 63 21.39 11.24 18.06
N CYS A 64 21.13 9.94 18.15
CA CYS A 64 20.01 9.37 18.88
C CYS A 64 20.40 8.01 19.44
N LEU A 65 20.96 7.96 20.65
CA LEU A 65 21.43 6.71 21.27
C LEU A 65 20.33 5.63 21.27
N THR A 66 19.13 6.01 21.68
CA THR A 66 18.00 5.07 21.80
C THR A 66 17.57 4.51 20.46
N GLY A 67 17.60 5.31 19.39
CA GLY A 67 17.18 4.88 18.05
C GLY A 67 18.31 4.14 17.32
N ASP A 68 19.49 4.73 17.32
CA ASP A 68 20.63 4.30 16.51
C ASP A 68 21.30 3.04 17.06
N ALA A 69 21.55 2.99 18.38
CA ALA A 69 22.29 1.88 19.00
C ALA A 69 21.40 0.86 19.70
N LEU A 70 20.27 1.30 20.28
CA LEU A 70 19.37 0.44 21.07
C LEU A 70 18.12 -0.03 20.30
N GLY A 71 17.93 0.42 19.06
CA GLY A 71 16.84 -0.04 18.20
C GLY A 71 15.44 0.41 18.63
N SER A 72 15.33 1.52 19.35
CA SER A 72 14.04 2.05 19.81
C SER A 72 13.14 2.45 18.65
N ARG A 73 11.90 1.95 18.69
CA ARG A 73 10.83 2.28 17.73
C ARG A 73 10.01 3.51 18.13
N ARG A 74 10.36 4.21 19.22
CA ARG A 74 9.69 5.47 19.64
C ARG A 74 10.04 6.65 18.73
N CYS A 75 11.11 6.53 17.95
CA CYS A 75 11.50 7.48 16.92
C CYS A 75 11.85 6.73 15.63
N ASP A 76 12.14 7.49 14.58
CA ASP A 76 12.53 7.02 13.25
C ASP A 76 14.06 7.11 13.01
N CYS A 77 14.84 7.53 14.02
CA CYS A 77 16.27 7.85 13.84
C CYS A 77 17.11 6.66 13.36
N GLY A 78 17.00 5.50 14.03
CA GLY A 78 17.81 4.33 13.68
C GLY A 78 17.49 3.79 12.28
N GLU A 79 16.20 3.74 11.92
CA GLU A 79 15.76 3.32 10.60
C GLU A 79 16.19 4.32 9.51
N GLN A 80 16.19 5.63 9.81
CA GLN A 80 16.72 6.63 8.88
C GLN A 80 18.24 6.57 8.74
N LEU A 81 18.98 6.23 9.79
CA LEU A 81 20.43 6.01 9.73
C LEU A 81 20.74 4.85 8.79
N ASP A 82 20.09 3.71 9.01
CA ASP A 82 20.23 2.52 8.17
C ASP A 82 19.85 2.78 6.71
N ALA A 83 18.70 3.41 6.46
CA ALA A 83 18.25 3.75 5.11
C ALA A 83 19.22 4.72 4.41
N ALA A 84 19.76 5.71 5.13
CA ALA A 84 20.73 6.65 4.56
C ALA A 84 22.04 5.95 4.16
N LEU A 85 22.57 5.06 5.02
CA LEU A 85 23.78 4.29 4.72
C LEU A 85 23.59 3.38 3.50
N ARG A 86 22.44 2.70 3.41
CA ARG A 86 22.09 1.87 2.25
C ARG A 86 22.03 2.70 0.96
N GLU A 87 21.38 3.86 1.02
CA GLU A 87 21.21 4.71 -0.17
C GLU A 87 22.52 5.34 -0.64
N ILE A 88 23.37 5.80 0.30
CA ILE A 88 24.72 6.27 -0.02
C ILE A 88 25.56 5.15 -0.64
N SER A 89 25.45 3.93 -0.11
CA SER A 89 26.12 2.75 -0.66
C SER A 89 25.67 2.43 -2.08
N ARG A 90 24.35 2.44 -2.31
CA ARG A 90 23.74 2.19 -3.62
C ARG A 90 24.19 3.20 -4.67
N GLU A 91 24.35 4.47 -4.28
CA GLU A 91 24.85 5.53 -5.16
C GLU A 91 26.36 5.40 -5.43
N GLY A 92 27.10 4.79 -4.50
CA GLY A 92 28.57 4.67 -4.55
C GLY A 92 29.32 5.98 -4.28
N ARG A 93 28.61 7.09 -4.05
CA ARG A 93 29.15 8.44 -3.85
C ARG A 93 28.33 9.24 -2.84
N GLY A 94 28.86 9.44 -1.63
CA GLY A 94 28.15 10.24 -0.62
C GLY A 94 28.81 10.32 0.75
N VAL A 95 28.18 11.08 1.64
CA VAL A 95 28.65 11.37 3.01
C VAL A 95 27.52 11.21 4.02
N LEU A 96 27.75 10.47 5.10
CA LEU A 96 26.93 10.56 6.31
C LEU A 96 27.72 11.30 7.40
N VAL A 97 27.23 12.44 7.85
CA VAL A 97 27.80 13.18 8.98
C VAL A 97 26.96 12.85 10.23
N TYR A 98 27.57 12.18 11.20
CA TYR A 98 26.95 11.86 12.49
C TYR A 98 27.26 12.95 13.51
N MET A 99 26.28 13.82 13.75
CA MET A 99 26.40 14.95 14.65
C MET A 99 26.12 14.55 16.09
N ARG A 100 27.20 14.42 16.87
CA ARG A 100 27.14 14.26 18.33
C ARG A 100 26.70 15.55 19.01
N GLY A 101 26.06 15.45 20.17
CA GLY A 101 25.47 16.58 20.87
C GLY A 101 24.06 16.96 20.37
N HIS A 102 23.55 16.31 19.32
CA HIS A 102 22.19 16.55 18.82
C HIS A 102 21.11 15.72 19.54
N GLU A 103 21.51 14.88 20.50
CA GLU A 103 20.58 14.03 21.25
C GLU A 103 19.43 14.85 21.86
N GLY A 104 18.22 14.33 21.73
CA GLY A 104 17.01 15.01 22.19
C GLY A 104 16.69 16.32 21.46
N ARG A 105 17.29 16.60 20.30
CA ARG A 105 17.30 17.92 19.64
C ARG A 105 18.20 18.94 20.33
N GLY A 106 19.36 18.49 20.82
CA GLY A 106 20.35 19.36 21.46
C GLY A 106 20.15 19.58 22.96
N ILE A 107 19.15 18.94 23.57
CA ILE A 107 18.89 19.03 25.02
C ILE A 107 19.61 17.92 25.82
N GLY A 108 20.16 16.92 25.12
CA GLY A 108 20.88 15.80 25.72
C GLY A 108 19.99 14.62 26.11
N LEU A 109 20.65 13.50 26.43
CA LEU A 109 20.01 12.20 26.66
C LEU A 109 19.06 12.22 27.87
N LEU A 110 19.50 12.73 29.01
CA LEU A 110 18.68 12.71 30.24
C LEU A 110 17.41 13.55 30.07
N ALA A 111 17.53 14.75 29.50
CA ALA A 111 16.38 15.62 29.22
C ALA A 111 15.40 14.96 28.24
N LYS A 112 15.90 14.26 27.20
CA LYS A 112 15.06 13.45 26.30
C LYS A 112 14.29 12.36 27.04
N LEU A 113 14.96 11.63 27.96
CA LEU A 113 14.30 10.58 28.73
C LEU A 113 13.23 11.15 29.69
N HIS A 114 13.47 12.32 30.27
CA HIS A 114 12.44 13.04 31.02
C HIS A 114 11.26 13.45 30.12
N ALA A 115 11.53 13.92 28.90
CA ALA A 115 10.48 14.24 27.94
C ALA A 115 9.69 12.97 27.53
N TYR A 116 10.32 11.81 27.43
CA TYR A 116 9.65 10.52 27.22
C TYR A 116 8.74 10.14 28.38
N ALA A 117 9.21 10.30 29.62
CA ALA A 117 8.38 10.03 30.80
C ALA A 117 7.12 10.92 30.84
N LEU A 118 7.23 12.17 30.41
CA LEU A 118 6.07 13.06 30.25
C LEU A 118 5.17 12.64 29.08
N GLN A 119 5.75 12.19 27.97
CA GLN A 119 4.98 11.67 26.83
C GLN A 119 4.21 10.40 27.16
N ASP A 120 4.75 9.53 28.03
CA ASP A 120 4.06 8.33 28.53
C ASP A 120 2.77 8.68 29.33
N SER A 121 2.65 9.93 29.79
CA SER A 121 1.42 10.50 30.40
C SER A 121 0.52 11.26 29.43
N GLY A 122 0.78 11.17 28.12
CA GLY A 122 -0.07 11.72 27.05
C GLY A 122 0.27 13.14 26.57
N VAL A 123 1.39 13.72 27.02
CA VAL A 123 1.86 15.05 26.58
C VAL A 123 2.61 14.92 25.25
N ASP A 124 2.41 15.82 24.28
CA ASP A 124 3.19 15.78 23.05
C ASP A 124 4.66 16.19 23.24
N THR A 125 5.51 15.83 22.28
CA THR A 125 6.97 16.06 22.38
C THR A 125 7.36 17.54 22.46
N VAL A 126 6.61 18.46 21.83
CA VAL A 126 6.89 19.91 21.91
C VAL A 126 6.55 20.41 23.30
N ASP A 127 5.35 20.06 23.78
CA ASP A 127 4.85 20.52 25.07
C ASP A 127 5.63 19.88 26.23
N ALA A 128 6.11 18.64 26.06
CA ALA A 128 7.00 17.98 27.03
C ALA A 128 8.33 18.75 27.19
N ASN A 129 8.94 19.19 26.08
CA ASN A 129 10.18 19.98 26.13
C ASN A 129 9.95 21.35 26.78
N LEU A 130 8.87 22.03 26.41
CA LEU A 130 8.52 23.34 26.97
C LEU A 130 8.23 23.25 28.48
N ARG A 131 7.54 22.20 28.94
CA ARG A 131 7.27 21.96 30.38
C ARG A 131 8.54 21.70 31.18
N LEU A 132 9.57 21.16 30.54
CA LEU A 132 10.89 20.92 31.16
C LEU A 132 11.82 22.14 31.06
N GLY A 133 11.36 23.26 30.49
CA GLY A 133 12.13 24.49 30.35
C GLY A 133 13.09 24.52 29.17
N TYR A 134 12.96 23.59 28.22
CA TYR A 134 13.83 23.50 27.04
C TYR A 134 13.16 24.08 25.79
N PRO A 135 13.94 24.62 24.83
CA PRO A 135 13.41 25.00 23.52
C PRO A 135 12.92 23.77 22.73
N ALA A 136 12.06 24.01 21.74
CA ALA A 136 11.54 22.94 20.87
C ALA A 136 12.63 22.26 20.03
N ASP A 137 13.68 23.01 19.65
CA ASP A 137 14.87 22.52 18.93
C ASP A 137 16.08 23.41 19.26
N ALA A 138 17.17 22.83 19.75
CA ALA A 138 18.41 23.53 20.12
C ALA A 138 19.60 23.13 19.23
N ARG A 139 19.36 22.45 18.10
CA ARG A 139 20.44 21.92 17.25
C ARG A 139 21.14 23.03 16.48
N ASP A 140 22.47 22.96 16.46
CA ASP A 140 23.35 23.78 15.63
C ASP A 140 23.93 22.91 14.49
N TYR A 141 24.11 23.48 13.30
CA TYR A 141 24.65 22.80 12.13
C TYR A 141 25.99 23.36 11.67
N ALA A 142 26.59 24.30 12.42
CA ALA A 142 27.88 24.92 12.08
C ALA A 142 29.00 23.90 11.86
N ASP A 143 29.13 22.94 12.77
CA ASP A 143 30.15 21.88 12.67
C ASP A 143 29.87 20.93 11.50
N ALA A 144 28.61 20.63 11.20
CA ALA A 144 28.24 19.86 10.01
C ALA A 144 28.68 20.56 8.72
N ALA A 145 28.45 21.87 8.61
CA ALA A 145 28.87 22.67 7.46
C ALA A 145 30.40 22.78 7.37
N ALA A 146 31.12 22.86 8.50
CA ALA A 146 32.58 22.84 8.53
C ALA A 146 33.15 21.51 8.03
N ILE A 147 32.59 20.39 8.50
CA ILE A 147 32.95 19.03 8.04
C ILE A 147 32.74 18.89 6.52
N LEU A 148 31.59 19.32 6.01
CA LEU A 148 31.30 19.24 4.58
C LEU A 148 32.27 20.09 3.73
N ARG A 149 32.64 21.29 4.19
CA ARG A 149 33.66 22.12 3.52
C ARG A 149 35.05 21.47 3.53
N ASP A 150 35.46 20.90 4.65
CA ASP A 150 36.73 20.16 4.75
C ASP A 150 36.77 18.93 3.81
N LEU A 151 35.63 18.31 3.56
CA LEU A 151 35.49 17.23 2.58
C LEU A 151 35.41 17.70 1.12
N GLY A 152 35.34 19.02 0.87
CA GLY A 152 35.11 19.59 -0.47
C GLY A 152 33.66 19.44 -0.98
N ALA A 153 32.72 19.07 -0.10
CA ALA A 153 31.31 18.82 -0.39
C ALA A 153 30.45 20.07 -0.10
N SER A 154 30.77 21.19 -0.74
CA SER A 154 30.03 22.45 -0.58
C SER A 154 28.73 22.53 -1.38
N ARG A 155 28.53 21.59 -2.32
CA ARG A 155 27.32 21.44 -3.14
C ARG A 155 26.80 20.02 -2.98
N ILE A 156 25.56 19.84 -2.51
CA ILE A 156 25.06 18.53 -2.04
C ILE A 156 23.62 18.23 -2.46
N ARG A 157 23.28 16.94 -2.56
CA ARG A 157 21.89 16.47 -2.49
C ARG A 157 21.63 15.97 -1.07
N LEU A 158 20.73 16.62 -0.34
CA LEU A 158 20.50 16.35 1.07
C LEU A 158 19.40 15.30 1.28
N LEU A 159 19.72 14.23 2.00
CA LEU A 159 18.78 13.23 2.49
C LEU A 159 18.12 13.71 3.80
N SER A 160 16.98 14.41 3.70
CA SER A 160 16.23 14.88 4.86
C SER A 160 14.77 15.17 4.54
N SER A 161 13.87 14.87 5.48
CA SER A 161 12.46 15.29 5.49
C SER A 161 12.22 16.57 6.30
N ASN A 162 13.29 17.27 6.68
CA ASN A 162 13.22 18.48 7.49
C ASN A 162 13.68 19.68 6.64
N PRO A 163 12.79 20.56 6.17
CA PRO A 163 13.16 21.72 5.38
C PRO A 163 14.10 22.67 6.13
N ASP A 164 13.90 22.84 7.44
CA ASP A 164 14.73 23.71 8.27
C ASP A 164 16.21 23.31 8.21
N LYS A 165 16.50 22.00 8.09
CA LYS A 165 17.88 21.51 7.98
C LYS A 165 18.55 21.96 6.67
N ALA A 166 17.80 21.99 5.57
CA ALA A 166 18.30 22.48 4.29
C ALA A 166 18.52 24.00 4.33
N GLU A 167 17.56 24.74 4.92
CA GLU A 167 17.64 26.19 5.11
C GLU A 167 18.90 26.55 5.93
N ARG A 168 19.11 25.91 7.09
CA ARG A 168 20.28 26.16 7.95
C ARG A 168 21.62 25.83 7.30
N LEU A 169 21.73 24.72 6.57
CA LEU A 169 22.96 24.39 5.86
C LEU A 169 23.25 25.40 4.74
N THR A 170 22.21 25.90 4.06
CA THR A 170 22.32 26.94 3.04
C THR A 170 22.79 28.26 3.63
N GLU A 171 22.24 28.68 4.77
CA GLU A 171 22.69 29.86 5.52
C GLU A 171 24.18 29.77 5.92
N LEU A 172 24.68 28.55 6.17
CA LEU A 172 26.06 28.26 6.53
C LEU A 172 26.99 28.06 5.32
N GLY A 173 26.51 28.35 4.10
CA GLY A 173 27.31 28.35 2.87
C GLY A 173 27.41 26.99 2.16
N ILE A 174 26.52 26.04 2.42
CA ILE A 174 26.40 24.78 1.68
C ILE A 174 25.25 24.87 0.66
N GLU A 175 25.55 24.73 -0.62
CA GLU A 175 24.55 24.72 -1.70
C GLU A 175 23.78 23.39 -1.71
N VAL A 176 22.53 23.41 -1.23
CA VAL A 176 21.64 22.24 -1.27
C VAL A 176 20.85 22.23 -2.59
N VAL A 177 21.33 21.48 -3.59
CA VAL A 177 20.73 21.47 -4.94
C VAL A 177 19.50 20.58 -5.09
N ALA A 178 19.33 19.63 -4.17
CA ALA A 178 18.11 18.85 -4.05
C ALA A 178 17.94 18.39 -2.61
N ARG A 179 16.69 18.32 -2.14
CA ARG A 179 16.31 17.63 -0.91
C ARG A 179 15.56 16.35 -1.31
N GLN A 180 16.05 15.21 -0.86
CA GLN A 180 15.44 13.90 -1.08
C GLN A 180 14.93 13.36 0.25
N SER A 181 13.68 12.89 0.25
CA SER A 181 13.10 12.23 1.42
C SER A 181 13.66 10.82 1.55
N LEU A 182 13.91 10.39 2.79
CA LEU A 182 14.22 9.00 3.12
C LEU A 182 12.92 8.34 3.61
N PRO A 183 12.23 7.56 2.77
CA PRO A 183 11.01 6.89 3.19
C PRO A 183 11.35 5.81 4.22
N VAL A 184 10.90 6.01 5.44
CA VAL A 184 10.90 5.03 6.51
C VAL A 184 9.45 4.83 6.94
N ALA A 185 9.02 3.58 7.10
CA ALA A 185 7.65 3.28 7.45
C ALA A 185 7.28 3.79 8.85
N ASP A 186 6.14 4.47 8.97
CA ASP A 186 5.56 4.81 10.26
C ASP A 186 5.20 3.52 11.02
N ARG A 187 5.44 3.52 12.34
CA ARG A 187 5.09 2.42 13.24
C ARG A 187 4.06 2.88 14.27
N PRO A 188 3.25 1.97 14.85
CA PRO A 188 2.33 2.32 15.93
C PRO A 188 2.99 3.09 17.07
N GLU A 189 4.24 2.75 17.43
CA GLU A 189 5.00 3.29 18.55
C GLU A 189 5.55 4.70 18.32
N ASN A 190 5.75 5.14 17.07
CA ASN A 190 6.24 6.47 16.73
C ASN A 190 5.19 7.34 16.00
N ALA A 191 3.99 6.82 15.71
CA ALA A 191 2.96 7.53 14.96
C ALA A 191 2.60 8.90 15.57
N PHE A 192 2.46 8.97 16.90
CA PHE A 192 2.16 10.23 17.59
C PHE A 192 3.34 11.22 17.47
N TYR A 193 4.56 10.76 17.71
CA TYR A 193 5.79 11.54 17.57
C TYR A 193 5.99 12.10 16.15
N LEU A 194 5.78 11.26 15.12
CA LEU A 194 5.88 11.65 13.71
C LEU A 194 4.77 12.62 13.30
N THR A 195 3.56 12.43 13.83
CA THR A 195 2.43 13.37 13.64
C THR A 195 2.77 14.75 14.21
N THR A 196 3.28 14.83 15.45
CA THR A 196 3.71 16.10 16.06
C THR A 196 4.82 16.76 15.23
N LYS A 197 5.80 16.01 14.73
CA LYS A 197 6.84 16.54 13.83
C LYS A 197 6.26 17.19 12.56
N ARG A 198 5.29 16.53 11.91
CA ARG A 198 4.64 17.02 10.68
C ARG A 198 3.80 18.27 10.96
N LEU A 199 2.98 18.25 12.01
CA LEU A 199 2.04 19.33 12.32
C LEU A 199 2.71 20.57 12.93
N ARG A 200 3.72 20.39 13.77
CA ARG A 200 4.28 21.48 14.60
C ARG A 200 5.73 21.85 14.26
N MET A 201 6.44 21.06 13.45
CA MET A 201 7.88 21.25 13.21
C MET A 201 8.26 21.24 11.72
N ARG A 202 7.33 21.64 10.83
CA ARG A 202 7.52 21.79 9.38
C ARG A 202 8.09 20.56 8.66
N HIS A 203 8.10 19.36 9.26
CA HIS A 203 8.63 18.18 8.59
C HIS A 203 7.74 17.82 7.41
N ASP A 204 8.38 17.50 6.28
CA ASP A 204 7.71 17.04 5.07
C ASP A 204 6.77 15.88 5.43
N THR A 205 5.52 15.98 4.97
CA THR A 205 4.61 14.82 5.00
C THR A 205 5.18 13.77 4.05
N VAL A 206 5.33 12.53 4.52
CA VAL A 206 5.53 11.40 3.60
C VAL A 206 4.35 11.47 2.62
N PRO A 207 4.57 11.44 1.29
CA PRO A 207 3.45 11.31 0.38
C PRO A 207 2.73 10.03 0.82
N ALA A 208 1.48 10.15 1.28
CA ALA A 208 0.66 8.96 1.43
C ALA A 208 0.69 8.29 0.06
N THR A 209 1.27 7.08 -0.04
CA THR A 209 0.86 6.24 -1.15
C THR A 209 -0.64 6.12 -0.97
N ASP A 210 -1.40 6.60 -1.95
CA ASP A 210 -2.84 6.46 -1.96
C ASP A 210 -3.19 5.01 -1.59
N THR A 211 -4.03 4.81 -0.57
CA THR A 211 -4.32 3.48 0.00
C THR A 211 -4.75 2.51 -1.10
N TRP A 212 -5.48 3.02 -2.09
CA TRP A 212 -5.91 2.25 -3.24
C TRP A 212 -4.74 1.73 -4.09
N THR A 213 -3.73 2.57 -4.32
CA THR A 213 -2.49 2.20 -5.01
C THR A 213 -1.73 1.10 -4.26
N GLU A 214 -1.70 1.10 -2.93
CA GLU A 214 -1.07 0.00 -2.17
C GLU A 214 -1.88 -1.30 -2.27
N LEU A 215 -3.19 -1.22 -2.10
CA LEU A 215 -4.08 -2.38 -2.14
C LEU A 215 -4.05 -3.08 -3.51
N THR A 216 -4.07 -2.32 -4.61
CA THR A 216 -3.96 -2.86 -5.97
C THR A 216 -2.57 -3.45 -6.27
N ALA A 217 -1.54 -3.01 -5.54
CA ALA A 217 -0.20 -3.59 -5.57
C ALA A 217 -0.02 -4.78 -4.60
N GLY A 218 -1.10 -5.25 -3.97
CA GLY A 218 -1.08 -6.40 -3.06
C GLY A 218 -0.51 -6.11 -1.67
N ARG A 219 -0.42 -4.84 -1.27
CA ARG A 219 0.06 -4.42 0.06
C ARG A 219 -1.09 -3.85 0.88
N VAL A 220 -1.09 -4.17 2.18
CA VAL A 220 -2.08 -3.64 3.13
C VAL A 220 -1.41 -2.56 3.98
N PRO A 221 -1.78 -1.27 3.80
CA PRO A 221 -1.29 -0.20 4.67
C PRO A 221 -1.58 -0.50 6.14
N ALA A 222 -0.66 -0.16 7.03
CA ALA A 222 -0.86 -0.37 8.47
C ALA A 222 -1.95 0.55 9.05
N ARG A 223 -2.10 1.75 8.48
CA ARG A 223 -3.11 2.76 8.85
C ARG A 223 -3.48 3.59 7.63
N ALA A 224 -4.70 4.09 7.65
CA ALA A 224 -5.23 5.03 6.68
C ALA A 224 -6.16 6.03 7.40
N ALA A 225 -6.36 7.21 6.81
CA ALA A 225 -7.18 8.28 7.41
C ALA A 225 -8.22 8.80 6.40
N GLY A 226 -9.35 9.33 6.89
CA GLY A 226 -10.41 9.87 6.03
C GLY A 226 -11.00 8.82 5.08
N THR A 227 -11.13 9.17 3.80
CA THR A 227 -11.67 8.27 2.75
C THR A 227 -10.82 7.02 2.56
N ASP A 228 -9.51 7.11 2.75
CA ASP A 228 -8.58 6.00 2.66
C ASP A 228 -8.82 4.95 3.77
N ALA A 229 -9.28 5.38 4.94
CA ALA A 229 -9.63 4.45 6.02
C ALA A 229 -10.78 3.52 5.62
N VAL A 230 -11.75 4.04 4.85
CA VAL A 230 -12.87 3.26 4.31
C VAL A 230 -12.38 2.23 3.30
N LEU A 231 -11.42 2.61 2.44
CA LEU A 231 -10.81 1.69 1.48
C LEU A 231 -10.03 0.58 2.19
N LEU A 232 -9.22 0.94 3.18
CA LEU A 232 -8.44 0.00 3.96
C LEU A 232 -9.34 -0.97 4.73
N ASP A 233 -10.36 -0.48 5.41
CA ASP A 233 -11.32 -1.32 6.15
C ASP A 233 -12.05 -2.30 5.22
N ARG A 234 -12.54 -1.81 4.09
CA ARG A 234 -13.35 -2.60 3.16
C ARG A 234 -12.51 -3.65 2.41
N TYR A 235 -11.37 -3.25 1.84
CA TYR A 235 -10.62 -4.07 0.89
C TYR A 235 -9.31 -4.63 1.45
N GLY A 236 -8.76 -4.04 2.52
CA GLY A 236 -7.56 -4.55 3.19
C GLY A 236 -7.65 -6.03 3.57
N PRO A 237 -8.76 -6.52 4.15
CA PRO A 237 -8.92 -7.94 4.47
C PRO A 237 -8.85 -8.85 3.24
N LEU A 238 -9.39 -8.41 2.09
CA LEU A 238 -9.29 -9.18 0.84
C LEU A 238 -7.83 -9.31 0.41
N VAL A 239 -7.08 -8.20 0.43
CA VAL A 239 -5.65 -8.20 0.08
C VAL A 239 -4.83 -9.06 1.05
N ALA A 240 -5.15 -8.99 2.35
CA ALA A 240 -4.50 -9.77 3.41
C ALA A 240 -4.67 -11.30 3.26
N THR A 241 -5.74 -11.78 2.61
CA THR A 241 -5.94 -13.22 2.33
C THR A 241 -4.81 -13.81 1.49
N GLY A 242 -4.09 -12.98 0.71
CA GLY A 242 -2.94 -13.40 -0.08
C GLY A 242 -3.32 -13.83 -1.50
N ALA A 243 -2.57 -14.79 -2.05
CA ALA A 243 -2.60 -15.12 -3.48
C ALA A 243 -3.80 -15.96 -3.92
N ARG A 244 -4.54 -16.59 -2.99
CA ARG A 244 -5.72 -17.40 -3.30
C ARG A 244 -6.93 -16.81 -2.60
N LEU A 245 -7.90 -16.39 -3.40
CA LEU A 245 -9.12 -15.75 -2.91
C LEU A 245 -10.22 -15.96 -3.95
N THR A 246 -11.34 -16.55 -3.55
CA THR A 246 -12.54 -16.63 -4.38
C THR A 246 -13.63 -15.78 -3.75
N ILE A 247 -14.03 -14.71 -4.44
CA ILE A 247 -15.12 -13.83 -4.01
C ILE A 247 -16.27 -13.92 -4.99
N ALA A 248 -17.49 -13.67 -4.52
CA ALA A 248 -18.62 -13.42 -5.40
C ALA A 248 -19.23 -12.05 -5.11
N GLN A 249 -19.78 -11.40 -6.14
CA GLN A 249 -20.59 -10.20 -6.01
C GLN A 249 -21.91 -10.38 -6.75
N LEU A 250 -23.00 -9.95 -6.10
CA LEU A 250 -24.33 -9.94 -6.70
C LEU A 250 -25.13 -8.74 -6.19
N GLY A 251 -25.65 -7.92 -7.12
CA GLY A 251 -26.64 -6.89 -6.83
C GLY A 251 -28.05 -7.42 -7.04
N GLN A 252 -28.97 -7.15 -6.11
CA GLN A 252 -30.37 -7.57 -6.17
C GLN A 252 -31.31 -6.50 -5.62
N SER A 253 -32.59 -6.60 -5.95
CA SER A 253 -33.68 -5.87 -5.34
C SER A 253 -33.92 -6.32 -3.89
N ALA A 254 -34.68 -5.54 -3.12
CA ALA A 254 -35.04 -5.86 -1.74
C ALA A 254 -35.83 -7.16 -1.58
N ASP A 255 -36.55 -7.57 -2.62
CA ASP A 255 -37.27 -8.85 -2.71
C ASP A 255 -36.44 -9.98 -3.36
N GLY A 256 -35.16 -9.76 -3.65
CA GLY A 256 -34.20 -10.81 -3.98
C GLY A 256 -34.09 -11.20 -5.46
N PHE A 257 -34.35 -10.25 -6.36
CA PHE A 257 -34.29 -10.44 -7.81
C PHE A 257 -33.19 -9.58 -8.44
N ILE A 258 -32.56 -10.11 -9.48
CA ILE A 258 -31.40 -9.48 -10.16
C ILE A 258 -31.74 -8.88 -11.51
N ALA A 259 -32.96 -9.12 -11.99
CA ALA A 259 -33.49 -8.59 -13.24
C ALA A 259 -35.02 -8.68 -13.20
N ALA A 260 -35.70 -7.91 -14.04
CA ALA A 260 -37.12 -8.08 -14.33
C ALA A 260 -37.39 -9.44 -14.99
N ARG A 261 -38.66 -9.84 -15.07
CA ARG A 261 -39.10 -11.12 -15.66
C ARG A 261 -38.61 -11.35 -17.10
N THR A 262 -38.40 -10.27 -17.85
CA THR A 262 -37.92 -10.30 -19.23
C THR A 262 -36.39 -10.39 -19.34
N GLY A 263 -35.67 -10.37 -18.21
CA GLY A 263 -34.22 -10.34 -18.16
C GLY A 263 -33.63 -8.92 -18.20
N ASP A 264 -34.46 -7.88 -18.20
CA ASP A 264 -33.98 -6.50 -18.10
C ASP A 264 -33.33 -6.27 -16.73
N ALA A 265 -32.03 -6.03 -16.75
CA ALA A 265 -31.17 -5.89 -15.59
C ALA A 265 -30.43 -4.55 -15.60
N GLU A 266 -30.90 -3.55 -16.37
CA GLU A 266 -30.23 -2.24 -16.46
C GLU A 266 -30.19 -1.56 -15.07
N PHE A 267 -29.08 -1.80 -14.38
CA PHE A 267 -28.68 -1.27 -13.08
C PHE A 267 -29.73 -1.41 -11.98
N VAL A 268 -29.89 -2.64 -11.47
CA VAL A 268 -30.61 -2.88 -10.21
C VAL A 268 -30.00 -2.07 -9.05
N THR A 269 -28.67 -1.92 -9.03
CA THR A 269 -27.91 -1.19 -8.00
C THR A 269 -27.37 0.14 -8.51
N GLY A 270 -27.06 1.04 -7.58
CA GLY A 270 -26.61 2.41 -7.82
C GLY A 270 -25.15 2.56 -8.26
N PRO A 271 -24.72 3.81 -8.57
CA PRO A 271 -23.36 4.10 -9.02
C PRO A 271 -22.27 3.69 -8.01
N GLU A 272 -22.51 3.80 -6.71
CA GLU A 272 -21.55 3.45 -5.68
C GLU A 272 -21.29 1.94 -5.60
N ASP A 273 -22.30 1.11 -5.89
CA ASP A 273 -22.13 -0.35 -6.01
C ASP A 273 -21.36 -0.72 -7.28
N ARG A 274 -21.58 0.00 -8.38
CA ARG A 274 -20.78 -0.17 -9.60
C ARG A 274 -19.31 0.19 -9.36
N GLU A 275 -19.05 1.29 -8.66
CA GLU A 275 -17.69 1.66 -8.25
C GLU A 275 -17.07 0.58 -7.32
N HIS A 276 -17.85 0.01 -6.39
CA HIS A 276 -17.43 -1.11 -5.56
C HIS A 276 -17.07 -2.35 -6.39
N LEU A 277 -17.90 -2.72 -7.37
CA LEU A 277 -17.63 -3.82 -8.28
C LEU A 277 -16.36 -3.59 -9.10
N HIS A 278 -16.15 -2.37 -9.60
CA HIS A 278 -14.92 -1.99 -10.29
C HIS A 278 -13.68 -2.10 -9.39
N ARG A 279 -13.79 -1.81 -8.09
CA ARG A 279 -12.73 -2.07 -7.12
C ARG A 279 -12.48 -3.56 -6.90
N LEU A 280 -13.52 -4.38 -6.77
CA LEU A 280 -13.36 -5.84 -6.65
C LEU A 280 -12.65 -6.42 -7.88
N ARG A 281 -13.04 -6.01 -9.10
CA ARG A 281 -12.36 -6.41 -10.34
C ARG A 281 -10.87 -6.04 -10.35
N ALA A 282 -10.51 -4.86 -9.84
CA ALA A 282 -9.12 -4.41 -9.78
C ALA A 282 -8.24 -5.21 -8.80
N LEU A 283 -8.86 -5.90 -7.83
CA LEU A 283 -8.18 -6.66 -6.78
C LEU A 283 -8.04 -8.16 -7.10
N VAL A 284 -8.58 -8.62 -8.23
CA VAL A 284 -8.57 -10.04 -8.64
C VAL A 284 -7.77 -10.25 -9.92
N ASP A 285 -7.40 -11.51 -10.18
CA ASP A 285 -6.69 -11.92 -11.39
C ASP A 285 -7.67 -12.31 -12.50
N ALA A 286 -8.84 -12.85 -12.13
CA ALA A 286 -9.88 -13.28 -13.06
C ALA A 286 -11.28 -12.87 -12.59
N VAL A 287 -12.15 -12.54 -13.55
CA VAL A 287 -13.59 -12.35 -13.35
C VAL A 287 -14.35 -13.42 -14.14
N VAL A 288 -15.23 -14.16 -13.47
CA VAL A 288 -15.98 -15.29 -14.01
C VAL A 288 -17.46 -14.90 -14.13
N VAL A 289 -18.02 -15.09 -15.33
CA VAL A 289 -19.46 -14.91 -15.61
C VAL A 289 -20.02 -16.12 -16.33
N GLY A 290 -21.34 -16.32 -16.23
CA GLY A 290 -22.05 -17.29 -17.06
C GLY A 290 -22.42 -16.73 -18.44
N ALA A 291 -22.53 -17.60 -19.45
CA ALA A 291 -22.97 -17.21 -20.80
C ALA A 291 -24.33 -16.48 -20.83
N ALA A 292 -25.23 -16.79 -19.89
CA ALA A 292 -26.52 -16.11 -19.81
C ALA A 292 -26.38 -14.60 -19.55
N THR A 293 -25.45 -14.21 -18.67
CA THR A 293 -25.11 -12.81 -18.41
C THR A 293 -24.54 -12.14 -19.66
N VAL A 294 -23.68 -12.85 -20.40
CA VAL A 294 -23.11 -12.30 -21.65
C VAL A 294 -24.19 -12.08 -22.71
N VAL A 295 -25.11 -13.03 -22.85
CA VAL A 295 -26.22 -12.93 -23.82
C VAL A 295 -27.20 -11.82 -23.44
N ALA A 296 -27.47 -11.61 -22.15
CA ALA A 296 -28.40 -10.60 -21.69
C ALA A 296 -27.80 -9.19 -21.75
N ASP A 297 -26.56 -9.02 -21.29
CA ASP A 297 -26.01 -7.71 -20.93
C ASP A 297 -24.85 -7.26 -21.83
N ASP A 298 -24.29 -8.16 -22.66
CA ASP A 298 -23.08 -7.93 -23.47
C ASP A 298 -21.98 -7.14 -22.71
N PRO A 299 -21.53 -7.62 -21.53
CA PRO A 299 -20.71 -6.83 -20.63
C PRO A 299 -19.26 -6.75 -21.11
N ARG A 300 -18.56 -5.68 -20.72
CA ARG A 300 -17.11 -5.53 -20.97
C ARG A 300 -16.23 -6.27 -19.96
N LEU A 301 -16.70 -6.41 -18.71
CA LEU A 301 -15.99 -7.04 -17.59
C LEU A 301 -14.59 -6.46 -17.27
N THR A 302 -14.43 -5.15 -17.48
CA THR A 302 -13.17 -4.41 -17.25
C THR A 302 -13.25 -3.49 -16.02
N VAL A 303 -12.10 -2.98 -15.59
CA VAL A 303 -11.97 -1.90 -14.60
C VAL A 303 -12.02 -0.54 -15.33
N ARG A 304 -12.88 0.39 -14.89
CA ARG A 304 -13.13 1.67 -15.59
C ARG A 304 -13.33 2.84 -14.64
N ASP A 305 -14.05 2.59 -13.55
CA ASP A 305 -14.46 3.67 -12.63
C ASP A 305 -13.42 3.92 -11.52
N VAL A 306 -12.35 3.12 -11.46
CA VAL A 306 -11.24 3.25 -10.49
C VAL A 306 -9.90 2.90 -11.14
N PRO A 307 -8.76 3.38 -10.60
CA PRO A 307 -7.44 2.95 -11.04
C PRO A 307 -7.23 1.44 -10.82
N GLY A 308 -6.62 0.73 -11.75
CA GLY A 308 -6.29 -0.69 -11.59
C GLY A 308 -6.23 -1.44 -12.91
N ARG A 309 -5.59 -2.61 -12.90
CA ARG A 309 -5.57 -3.50 -14.05
C ARG A 309 -6.92 -4.20 -14.20
N SER A 310 -7.36 -4.42 -15.44
CA SER A 310 -8.52 -5.28 -15.69
C SER A 310 -8.14 -6.75 -15.48
N PRO A 311 -9.01 -7.56 -14.85
CA PRO A 311 -8.78 -8.99 -14.69
C PRO A 311 -8.95 -9.74 -16.01
N VAL A 312 -8.45 -10.98 -16.06
CA VAL A 312 -8.77 -11.92 -17.14
C VAL A 312 -10.27 -12.21 -17.12
N ARG A 313 -10.92 -12.09 -18.27
CA ARG A 313 -12.36 -12.29 -18.44
C ARG A 313 -12.61 -13.78 -18.69
N VAL A 314 -13.43 -14.43 -17.87
CA VAL A 314 -13.69 -15.88 -17.95
C VAL A 314 -15.17 -16.10 -18.18
N VAL A 315 -15.53 -16.69 -19.33
CA VAL A 315 -16.92 -16.91 -19.72
C VAL A 315 -17.23 -18.40 -19.67
N LEU A 316 -18.16 -18.78 -18.80
CA LEU A 316 -18.65 -20.15 -18.67
C LEU A 316 -19.78 -20.40 -19.67
N ASP A 317 -19.44 -21.02 -20.79
CA ASP A 317 -20.35 -21.26 -21.91
C ASP A 317 -20.25 -22.69 -22.45
N PRO A 318 -20.71 -23.71 -21.69
CA PRO A 318 -20.55 -25.11 -22.06
C PRO A 318 -21.12 -25.45 -23.45
N ARG A 319 -22.11 -24.67 -23.93
CA ARG A 319 -22.82 -24.90 -25.19
C ARG A 319 -22.45 -23.90 -26.30
N GLY A 320 -21.48 -23.00 -26.09
CA GLY A 320 -21.04 -22.04 -27.12
C GLY A 320 -22.15 -21.08 -27.58
N ARG A 321 -22.96 -20.57 -26.65
CA ARG A 321 -24.14 -19.74 -26.92
C ARG A 321 -23.87 -18.25 -27.00
N ILE A 322 -22.71 -17.76 -26.52
CA ILE A 322 -22.46 -16.33 -26.56
C ILE A 322 -22.38 -15.83 -28.02
N PRO A 323 -22.94 -14.66 -28.35
CA PRO A 323 -22.89 -14.14 -29.72
C PRO A 323 -21.44 -13.91 -30.17
N ALA A 324 -21.15 -14.25 -31.43
CA ALA A 324 -19.82 -14.06 -32.02
C ALA A 324 -19.40 -12.58 -32.08
N ASP A 325 -20.38 -11.67 -32.06
CA ASP A 325 -20.21 -10.23 -32.03
C ASP A 325 -20.23 -9.62 -30.61
N SER A 326 -20.30 -10.44 -29.56
CA SER A 326 -20.18 -9.96 -28.18
C SER A 326 -18.87 -9.20 -27.94
N ARG A 327 -18.92 -8.18 -27.10
CA ARG A 327 -17.76 -7.34 -26.76
C ARG A 327 -16.60 -8.16 -26.22
N LEU A 328 -16.89 -9.22 -25.46
CA LEU A 328 -15.87 -10.10 -24.88
C LEU A 328 -15.04 -10.85 -25.92
N LEU A 329 -15.58 -11.08 -27.11
CA LEU A 329 -14.90 -11.76 -28.22
C LEU A 329 -14.27 -10.77 -29.23
N ARG A 330 -14.78 -9.52 -29.29
CA ARG A 330 -14.34 -8.51 -30.26
C ARG A 330 -13.38 -7.48 -29.68
N GLU A 331 -13.64 -6.97 -28.49
CA GLU A 331 -12.91 -5.86 -27.87
C GLU A 331 -11.71 -6.39 -27.07
N ALA A 332 -10.49 -6.00 -27.50
CA ALA A 332 -9.23 -6.44 -26.92
C ALA A 332 -8.84 -5.73 -25.60
N ASP A 333 -9.83 -5.28 -24.83
CA ASP A 333 -9.61 -4.51 -23.59
C ASP A 333 -8.95 -5.32 -22.47
N ALA A 334 -9.11 -6.66 -22.48
CA ALA A 334 -8.49 -7.60 -21.55
C ALA A 334 -8.41 -9.01 -22.17
N PRO A 335 -7.53 -9.90 -21.69
CA PRO A 335 -7.56 -11.30 -22.11
C PRO A 335 -8.90 -11.97 -21.77
N THR A 336 -9.39 -12.83 -22.66
CA THR A 336 -10.65 -13.57 -22.49
C THR A 336 -10.39 -15.07 -22.58
N LEU A 337 -10.80 -15.81 -21.55
CA LEU A 337 -10.92 -17.26 -21.56
C LEU A 337 -12.38 -17.62 -21.82
N TRP A 338 -12.67 -18.16 -22.99
CA TRP A 338 -13.99 -18.68 -23.34
C TRP A 338 -14.05 -20.17 -23.04
N CYS A 339 -14.61 -20.52 -21.89
CA CYS A 339 -14.72 -21.90 -21.43
C CYS A 339 -15.92 -22.59 -22.10
N VAL A 340 -15.64 -23.64 -22.87
CA VAL A 340 -16.63 -24.44 -23.62
C VAL A 340 -16.44 -25.93 -23.31
N ALA A 341 -17.50 -26.73 -23.46
CA ALA A 341 -17.38 -28.18 -23.27
C ALA A 341 -16.47 -28.80 -24.35
N GLU A 342 -15.80 -29.92 -24.06
CA GLU A 342 -14.87 -30.58 -25.00
C GLU A 342 -15.46 -30.80 -26.40
N GLY A 343 -16.73 -31.20 -26.49
CA GLY A 343 -17.42 -31.47 -27.76
C GLY A 343 -18.04 -30.26 -28.46
N THR A 344 -17.97 -29.06 -27.89
CA THR A 344 -18.66 -27.89 -28.42
C THR A 344 -17.89 -27.27 -29.60
N ALA A 345 -18.56 -26.98 -30.72
CA ALA A 345 -17.88 -26.32 -31.84
C ALA A 345 -17.43 -24.90 -31.44
N VAL A 346 -16.20 -24.54 -31.76
CA VAL A 346 -15.66 -23.18 -31.58
C VAL A 346 -15.24 -22.64 -32.95
N PRO A 347 -15.61 -21.41 -33.32
CA PRO A 347 -15.17 -20.78 -34.55
C PRO A 347 -13.64 -20.78 -34.70
N THR A 348 -13.15 -20.98 -35.92
CA THR A 348 -11.74 -20.76 -36.25
C THR A 348 -11.46 -19.26 -36.38
N GLY A 349 -10.24 -18.82 -36.07
CA GLY A 349 -9.84 -17.42 -36.22
C GLY A 349 -10.33 -16.48 -35.11
N LEU A 350 -10.40 -16.96 -33.87
CA LEU A 350 -10.65 -16.11 -32.71
C LEU A 350 -9.62 -14.97 -32.63
N ALA A 351 -10.05 -13.81 -32.11
CA ALA A 351 -9.16 -12.69 -31.89
C ALA A 351 -8.01 -13.08 -30.96
N ALA A 352 -6.82 -12.49 -31.13
CA ALA A 352 -5.61 -12.88 -30.40
C ALA A 352 -5.72 -12.76 -28.86
N HIS A 353 -6.65 -11.95 -28.36
CA HIS A 353 -6.91 -11.79 -26.93
C HIS A 353 -7.89 -12.84 -26.38
N VAL A 354 -8.46 -13.70 -27.23
CA VAL A 354 -9.46 -14.72 -26.87
C VAL A 354 -8.84 -16.10 -26.99
N GLU A 355 -8.89 -16.86 -25.91
CA GLU A 355 -8.53 -18.27 -25.87
C GLU A 355 -9.77 -19.11 -25.57
N ALA A 356 -10.05 -20.11 -26.41
CA ALA A 356 -11.07 -21.11 -26.10
C ALA A 356 -10.50 -22.19 -25.19
N VAL A 357 -11.04 -22.29 -23.98
CA VAL A 357 -10.61 -23.28 -22.97
C VAL A 357 -11.60 -24.43 -22.95
N ARG A 358 -11.09 -25.66 -23.09
CA ARG A 358 -11.89 -26.88 -23.09
C ARG A 358 -11.97 -27.44 -21.68
N LEU A 359 -13.19 -27.59 -21.16
CA LEU A 359 -13.46 -28.15 -19.83
C LEU A 359 -14.51 -29.27 -19.91
N MET A 360 -14.48 -30.18 -18.94
CA MET A 360 -15.54 -31.17 -18.78
C MET A 360 -16.80 -30.51 -18.24
N ALA A 361 -17.95 -30.77 -18.90
CA ALA A 361 -19.23 -30.22 -18.49
C ALA A 361 -20.21 -31.35 -18.14
N GLY A 362 -20.86 -31.22 -17.00
CA GLY A 362 -22.02 -32.01 -16.63
C GLY A 362 -23.32 -31.47 -17.22
N PRO A 363 -24.48 -32.06 -16.86
CA PRO A 363 -25.79 -31.63 -17.34
C PRO A 363 -26.13 -30.17 -16.95
N ASP A 364 -25.66 -29.72 -15.78
CA ASP A 364 -25.96 -28.40 -15.22
C ASP A 364 -24.93 -27.30 -15.56
N GLY A 365 -23.82 -27.69 -16.20
CA GLY A 365 -22.72 -26.81 -16.59
C GLY A 365 -21.36 -27.35 -16.16
N PHE A 366 -20.38 -26.45 -16.04
CA PHE A 366 -19.07 -26.78 -15.49
C PHE A 366 -19.14 -26.91 -13.97
N GLU A 367 -18.38 -27.85 -13.44
CA GLU A 367 -18.18 -27.98 -11.99
C GLU A 367 -17.35 -26.78 -11.49
N PRO A 368 -17.85 -25.95 -10.56
CA PRO A 368 -17.13 -24.77 -10.06
C PRO A 368 -15.71 -25.05 -9.56
N ALA A 369 -15.47 -26.21 -8.94
CA ALA A 369 -14.14 -26.60 -8.47
C ALA A 369 -13.15 -26.81 -9.63
N GLU A 370 -13.59 -27.36 -10.77
CA GLU A 370 -12.75 -27.52 -11.96
C GLU A 370 -12.42 -26.18 -12.62
N VAL A 371 -13.39 -25.25 -12.62
CA VAL A 371 -13.16 -23.88 -13.09
C VAL A 371 -12.06 -23.21 -12.28
N LEU A 372 -12.13 -23.27 -10.94
CA LEU A 372 -11.08 -22.73 -10.07
C LEU A 372 -9.73 -23.44 -10.26
N ALA A 373 -9.74 -24.76 -10.43
CA ALA A 373 -8.51 -25.51 -10.69
C ALA A 373 -7.83 -25.07 -12.01
N GLU A 374 -8.61 -24.79 -13.06
CA GLU A 374 -8.11 -24.24 -14.32
C GLU A 374 -7.50 -22.84 -14.12
N MET A 375 -8.18 -21.96 -13.36
CA MET A 375 -7.66 -20.63 -13.05
C MET A 375 -6.33 -20.72 -12.30
N HIS A 376 -6.26 -21.57 -11.27
CA HIS A 376 -5.04 -21.79 -10.49
C HIS A 376 -3.88 -22.32 -11.33
N ARG A 377 -4.13 -23.25 -12.27
CA ARG A 377 -3.10 -23.76 -13.19
C ARG A 377 -2.48 -22.67 -14.06
N ARG A 378 -3.25 -21.61 -14.33
CA ARG A 378 -2.82 -20.44 -15.11
C ARG A 378 -2.20 -19.32 -14.26
N GLY A 379 -2.07 -19.53 -12.95
CA GLY A 379 -1.59 -18.51 -12.02
C GLY A 379 -2.62 -17.42 -11.70
N LEU A 380 -3.90 -17.65 -12.03
CA LEU A 380 -5.01 -16.76 -11.69
C LEU A 380 -5.58 -17.21 -10.34
N GLY A 381 -4.98 -16.70 -9.26
CA GLY A 381 -5.25 -17.14 -7.89
C GLY A 381 -6.44 -16.43 -7.23
N ARG A 382 -6.71 -15.21 -7.65
CA ARG A 382 -7.80 -14.38 -7.15
C ARG A 382 -8.92 -14.34 -8.16
N VAL A 383 -10.09 -14.84 -7.80
CA VAL A 383 -11.22 -15.01 -8.71
C VAL A 383 -12.44 -14.27 -8.16
N LEU A 384 -13.04 -13.41 -8.97
CA LEU A 384 -14.35 -12.81 -8.73
C LEU A 384 -15.39 -13.54 -9.57
N VAL A 385 -16.41 -14.12 -8.92
CA VAL A 385 -17.61 -14.63 -9.58
C VAL A 385 -18.64 -13.51 -9.61
N GLU A 386 -18.92 -13.02 -10.80
CA GLU A 386 -19.80 -11.89 -11.03
C GLU A 386 -21.00 -12.34 -11.86
N GLY A 387 -22.19 -11.81 -11.56
CA GLY A 387 -23.33 -11.89 -12.47
C GLY A 387 -23.94 -13.28 -12.68
N GLY A 388 -25.27 -13.31 -12.74
CA GLY A 388 -26.06 -14.52 -12.89
C GLY A 388 -26.24 -15.27 -11.57
N GLY A 389 -27.46 -15.22 -11.01
CA GLY A 389 -27.80 -15.88 -9.75
C GLY A 389 -27.43 -17.37 -9.74
N ARG A 390 -27.56 -18.06 -10.88
CA ARG A 390 -27.11 -19.46 -11.06
C ARG A 390 -25.61 -19.66 -10.81
N THR A 391 -24.74 -18.85 -11.41
CA THR A 391 -23.28 -19.02 -11.32
C THR A 391 -22.82 -18.78 -9.89
N VAL A 392 -23.24 -17.66 -9.30
CA VAL A 392 -22.92 -17.33 -7.89
C VAL A 392 -23.43 -18.43 -6.95
N SER A 393 -24.65 -18.93 -7.17
CA SER A 393 -25.22 -19.98 -6.33
C SER A 393 -24.49 -21.31 -6.44
N ALA A 394 -23.97 -21.67 -7.62
CA ALA A 394 -23.20 -22.90 -7.79
C ALA A 394 -21.89 -22.86 -6.99
N PHE A 395 -21.17 -21.74 -7.02
CA PHE A 395 -19.95 -21.57 -6.22
C PHE A 395 -20.25 -21.52 -4.71
N LEU A 396 -21.35 -20.89 -4.31
CA LEU A 396 -21.80 -20.85 -2.92
C LEU A 396 -22.15 -22.26 -2.41
N ALA A 397 -22.96 -23.00 -3.15
CA ALA A 397 -23.38 -24.36 -2.81
C ALA A 397 -22.21 -25.34 -2.76
N GLY A 398 -21.19 -25.15 -3.61
CA GLY A 398 -19.95 -25.92 -3.59
C GLY A 398 -19.03 -25.60 -2.41
N GLY A 399 -19.34 -24.59 -1.58
CA GLY A 399 -18.48 -24.16 -0.47
C GLY A 399 -17.14 -23.59 -0.94
N LEU A 400 -17.11 -22.97 -2.13
CA LEU A 400 -15.88 -22.51 -2.78
C LEU A 400 -15.63 -21.01 -2.64
N LEU A 401 -16.57 -20.27 -2.08
CA LEU A 401 -16.43 -18.83 -1.86
C LEU A 401 -15.77 -18.57 -0.50
N ASP A 402 -14.80 -17.65 -0.49
CA ASP A 402 -14.20 -17.09 0.71
C ASP A 402 -15.00 -15.87 1.19
N ARG A 403 -15.53 -15.07 0.26
CA ARG A 403 -16.38 -13.91 0.52
C ARG A 403 -17.56 -13.85 -0.45
N LEU A 404 -18.70 -13.39 0.04
CA LEU A 404 -19.86 -13.05 -0.80
C LEU A 404 -20.30 -11.61 -0.49
N PHE A 405 -20.25 -10.74 -1.49
CA PHE A 405 -20.78 -9.38 -1.45
C PHE A 405 -22.18 -9.36 -2.06
N LEU A 406 -23.20 -9.34 -1.20
CA LEU A 406 -24.59 -9.26 -1.62
C LEU A 406 -25.11 -7.83 -1.41
N THR A 407 -25.27 -7.10 -2.51
CA THR A 407 -25.80 -5.73 -2.48
C THR A 407 -27.31 -5.75 -2.70
N THR A 408 -28.05 -5.14 -1.78
CA THR A 408 -29.50 -4.98 -1.87
C THR A 408 -29.85 -3.53 -2.14
N ALA A 409 -30.46 -3.29 -3.30
CA ALA A 409 -31.02 -1.99 -3.67
C ALA A 409 -32.43 -1.82 -3.10
N PRO A 410 -32.87 -0.59 -2.77
CA PRO A 410 -34.20 -0.30 -2.21
C PRO A 410 -35.30 -0.31 -3.29
N VAL A 411 -35.32 -1.35 -4.13
CA VAL A 411 -36.27 -1.56 -5.22
C VAL A 411 -37.01 -2.88 -5.00
N LEU A 412 -38.26 -2.97 -5.44
CA LEU A 412 -39.05 -4.22 -5.46
C LEU A 412 -39.38 -4.56 -6.91
N ILE A 413 -39.07 -5.79 -7.34
CA ILE A 413 -39.26 -6.24 -8.73
C ILE A 413 -40.52 -7.10 -8.88
N GLY A 414 -40.85 -7.94 -7.90
CA GLY A 414 -41.88 -8.96 -8.02
C GLY A 414 -41.35 -10.21 -8.73
N ASP A 415 -42.04 -10.73 -9.75
CA ASP A 415 -41.71 -12.00 -10.42
C ASP A 415 -40.49 -11.90 -11.38
N GLY A 416 -39.34 -11.45 -10.87
CA GLY A 416 -38.10 -11.26 -11.62
C GLY A 416 -37.25 -12.52 -11.78
N VAL A 417 -36.05 -12.35 -12.31
CA VAL A 417 -35.00 -13.38 -12.28
C VAL A 417 -34.42 -13.42 -10.86
N PRO A 418 -34.49 -14.56 -10.14
CA PRO A 418 -34.04 -14.63 -8.76
C PRO A 418 -32.52 -14.50 -8.67
N GLY A 419 -32.05 -13.91 -7.56
CA GLY A 419 -30.64 -13.87 -7.20
C GLY A 419 -30.12 -15.22 -6.72
N ILE A 420 -29.66 -15.28 -5.47
CA ILE A 420 -29.08 -16.51 -4.91
C ILE A 420 -30.16 -17.57 -4.68
N ARG A 421 -29.98 -18.75 -5.26
CA ARG A 421 -30.85 -19.93 -5.14
C ARG A 421 -30.04 -21.21 -5.18
N PHE A 422 -30.09 -21.99 -4.11
CA PHE A 422 -29.48 -23.31 -4.01
C PHE A 422 -30.34 -24.23 -3.14
N THR A 423 -30.08 -25.53 -3.21
CA THR A 423 -30.76 -26.52 -2.34
C THR A 423 -30.32 -26.31 -0.89
N GLY A 424 -31.23 -25.81 -0.06
CA GLY A 424 -31.00 -25.59 1.37
C GLY A 424 -31.40 -26.78 2.25
N SER A 425 -31.33 -26.59 3.56
CA SER A 425 -31.87 -27.53 4.55
C SER A 425 -33.37 -27.30 4.80
N ASP A 426 -34.09 -28.36 5.16
CA ASP A 426 -35.48 -28.29 5.63
C ASP A 426 -35.61 -27.54 6.97
N ARG A 427 -34.52 -27.40 7.73
CA ARG A 427 -34.47 -26.72 9.03
C ARG A 427 -33.73 -25.39 8.92
N LEU A 428 -34.36 -24.32 9.38
CA LEU A 428 -33.74 -22.99 9.44
C LEU A 428 -32.47 -22.96 10.31
N ALA A 429 -32.40 -23.79 11.36
CA ALA A 429 -31.22 -23.90 12.21
C ALA A 429 -29.98 -24.42 11.47
N ASP A 430 -30.17 -25.11 10.34
CA ASP A 430 -29.10 -25.64 9.51
C ASP A 430 -28.93 -24.80 8.22
N ALA A 431 -29.58 -23.63 8.16
CA ALA A 431 -29.39 -22.70 7.06
C ALA A 431 -27.94 -22.18 7.05
N LEU A 432 -27.40 -21.99 5.85
CA LEU A 432 -26.07 -21.41 5.68
C LEU A 432 -26.01 -20.03 6.33
N SER A 433 -25.11 -19.87 7.30
CA SER A 433 -24.88 -18.63 8.03
C SER A 433 -23.38 -18.39 8.17
N ALA A 434 -22.99 -17.13 8.18
CA ALA A 434 -21.60 -16.69 8.29
C ALA A 434 -21.52 -15.34 9.02
N PRO A 435 -20.36 -14.99 9.63
CA PRO A 435 -20.11 -13.64 10.09
C PRO A 435 -20.29 -12.63 8.94
N VAL A 436 -20.89 -11.48 9.23
CA VAL A 436 -21.15 -10.46 8.21
C VAL A 436 -20.60 -9.09 8.57
N ARG A 437 -20.17 -8.34 7.55
CA ARG A 437 -19.97 -6.89 7.59
C ARG A 437 -20.99 -6.22 6.68
N ARG A 438 -21.34 -4.97 6.97
CA ARG A 438 -22.29 -4.20 6.16
C ARG A 438 -21.73 -2.84 5.79
N PHE A 439 -21.91 -2.47 4.54
CA PHE A 439 -21.49 -1.18 3.99
C PHE A 439 -22.68 -0.50 3.33
N LEU A 440 -22.75 0.83 3.47
CA LEU A 440 -23.62 1.65 2.64
C LEU A 440 -22.89 1.99 1.34
N LEU A 441 -23.57 1.78 0.21
CA LEU A 441 -23.12 2.15 -1.13
C LEU A 441 -24.19 3.06 -1.73
N GLY A 442 -24.12 4.35 -1.40
CA GLY A 442 -25.20 5.29 -1.70
C GLY A 442 -26.49 4.84 -0.99
N PRO A 443 -27.60 4.64 -1.72
CA PRO A 443 -28.85 4.13 -1.16
C PRO A 443 -28.86 2.59 -0.94
N ASP A 444 -27.87 1.87 -1.46
CA ASP A 444 -27.81 0.41 -1.40
C ASP A 444 -27.10 -0.08 -0.14
N ILE A 445 -27.45 -1.29 0.29
CA ILE A 445 -26.80 -1.97 1.42
C ILE A 445 -26.04 -3.19 0.91
N CYS A 446 -24.71 -3.16 1.00
CA CYS A 446 -23.86 -4.31 0.73
C CYS A 446 -23.62 -5.11 2.01
N THR A 447 -24.01 -6.39 2.00
CA THR A 447 -23.69 -7.34 3.07
C THR A 447 -22.58 -8.27 2.59
N GLU A 448 -21.42 -8.19 3.23
CA GLU A 448 -20.30 -9.10 3.01
C GLU A 448 -20.39 -10.26 3.98
N PHE A 449 -20.47 -11.49 3.47
CA PHE A 449 -20.39 -12.72 4.25
C PHE A 449 -18.95 -13.26 4.25
N ASP A 450 -18.42 -13.57 5.44
CA ASP A 450 -17.15 -14.28 5.62
C ASP A 450 -17.38 -15.80 5.63
N LEU A 451 -17.28 -16.40 4.44
CA LEU A 451 -17.53 -17.84 4.25
C LEU A 451 -16.31 -18.71 4.59
N THR A 452 -15.14 -18.10 4.82
CA THR A 452 -13.95 -18.85 5.29
C THR A 452 -14.15 -19.41 6.70
N ALA A 453 -14.90 -18.70 7.55
CA ALA A 453 -15.25 -19.16 8.89
C ALA A 453 -16.15 -20.41 8.88
N VAL A 454 -16.97 -20.57 7.84
CA VAL A 454 -17.90 -21.72 7.70
C VAL A 454 -17.14 -23.00 7.35
N ARG A 455 -16.07 -22.91 6.57
CA ARG A 455 -15.24 -24.07 6.19
C ARG A 455 -14.32 -24.58 7.32
N ALA A 456 -14.09 -23.75 8.34
CA ALA A 456 -13.22 -24.06 9.47
C ALA A 456 -13.96 -24.73 10.65
N ALA A 457 -15.31 -24.68 10.64
CA ALA A 457 -16.20 -25.35 11.58
C ALA A 457 -16.66 -26.69 11.02
#